data_AF-A0A9J6FW16-F1
#
_entry.id   AF-A0A9J6FW16-F1
#
_cell.length_a   1.000
_cell.length_b   1.000
_cell.length_c   1.000
_cell.angle_alpha   90.00
_cell.angle_beta   90.00
_cell.angle_gamma   90.00
#
_symmetry.space_group_name_H-M   'P 1'
#
loop_
_entity.id
_entity.type
_entity.pdbx_description
1 polymer ?
#
loop_
_entity_poly.entity_id
_entity_poly.type
_entity_poly.pdbx_seq_one_letter_code
_entity_poly.pdbx_strand_id
1 'polypeptide(L)'
;MTLLSSLVKKVVIPTEQTDVLTCRLEDHLNPKPYLGYLFETYVDNVKAQKTDGVSLAHEAVRRENCIRFITTLVDQIRQRLPDNITVLQKTSLIGRKRFLRREGAIDSSAGSNGSAL
;
A
#
# COMPACT_ATOMS: atom_id res chain seq x y z
N MET A 1 -5.78 -2.07 -3.39
CA MET A 1 -4.57 -2.12 -2.54
C MET A 1 -3.98 -0.71 -2.42
N THR A 2 -4.53 0.16 -1.58
CA THR A 2 -4.23 1.61 -1.59
C THR A 2 -3.06 2.02 -0.68
N LEU A 3 -2.91 1.36 0.47
CA LEU A 3 -1.88 1.72 1.46
C LEU A 3 -0.46 1.39 0.97
N LEU A 4 -0.23 0.17 0.50
CA LEU A 4 1.10 -0.28 0.08
C LEU A 4 1.64 0.57 -1.08
N SER A 5 0.79 0.84 -2.07
CA SER A 5 1.12 1.73 -3.19
C SER A 5 1.43 3.16 -2.73
N SER A 6 0.74 3.67 -1.71
CA SER A 6 1.00 5.01 -1.18
C SER A 6 2.33 5.11 -0.44
N LEU A 7 2.75 4.05 0.28
CA LEU A 7 4.03 3.99 0.99
C LEU A 7 5.20 3.89 0.01
N VAL A 8 5.08 3.03 -1.00
CA VAL A 8 6.11 2.83 -2.03
C VAL A 8 6.34 4.11 -2.84
N LYS A 9 5.28 4.82 -3.24
CA LYS A 9 5.39 6.08 -3.99
C LYS A 9 6.10 7.22 -3.25
N LYS A 10 6.27 7.13 -1.92
CA LYS A 10 7.03 8.13 -1.15
C LYS A 10 8.54 7.96 -1.26
N VAL A 11 9.01 6.74 -1.51
CA VAL A 11 10.44 6.40 -1.48
C VAL A 11 10.98 5.99 -2.85
N VAL A 12 10.11 5.57 -3.77
CA VAL A 12 10.47 5.17 -5.14
C VAL A 12 10.40 6.35 -6.11
N ILE A 13 11.16 6.26 -7.20
CA ILE A 13 11.15 7.24 -8.30
C ILE A 13 9.72 7.39 -8.87
N PRO A 14 9.13 8.60 -8.89
CA PRO A 14 7.73 8.79 -9.27
C PRO A 14 7.36 8.39 -10.70
N THR A 15 8.34 8.39 -11.61
CA THR A 15 8.15 8.05 -13.02
C THR A 15 8.14 6.56 -13.30
N GLU A 16 8.48 5.73 -12.31
CA GLU A 16 8.60 4.30 -12.50
C GLU A 16 7.32 3.56 -12.08
N GLN A 17 6.76 2.78 -13.02
CA GLN A 17 5.65 1.87 -12.71
C GLN A 17 6.20 0.59 -12.10
N THR A 18 6.34 0.60 -10.78
CA THR A 18 6.84 -0.53 -10.02
C THR A 18 5.68 -1.38 -9.51
N ASP A 19 5.70 -2.69 -9.77
CA ASP A 19 4.74 -3.61 -9.13
C ASP A 19 5.06 -3.72 -7.63
N VAL A 20 4.16 -3.16 -6.84
CA VAL A 20 4.26 -3.02 -5.39
C VAL A 20 4.30 -4.38 -4.67
N LEU A 21 3.90 -5.48 -5.31
CA LEU A 21 3.90 -6.80 -4.69
C LEU A 21 5.14 -7.64 -5.00
N THR A 22 5.75 -7.44 -6.16
CA THR A 22 6.80 -8.34 -6.67
C THR A 22 8.16 -7.67 -6.77
N CYS A 23 8.21 -6.34 -6.81
CA CYS A 23 9.46 -5.64 -7.07
C CYS A 23 10.33 -5.44 -5.83
N ARG A 24 11.64 -5.51 -6.02
CA ARG A 24 12.65 -5.10 -5.03
C ARG A 24 12.68 -3.58 -4.94
N LEU A 25 12.42 -3.03 -3.76
CA LEU A 25 12.27 -1.58 -3.60
C LEU A 25 13.61 -0.87 -3.68
N GLU A 26 14.67 -1.55 -3.27
CA GLU A 26 16.04 -1.04 -3.20
C GLU A 26 16.56 -0.56 -4.55
N ASP A 27 16.15 -1.23 -5.63
CA ASP A 27 16.62 -0.96 -7.00
C ASP A 27 15.98 0.32 -7.60
N HIS A 28 14.91 0.83 -6.98
CA HIS A 28 14.10 1.93 -7.50
C HIS A 28 13.98 3.10 -6.51
N LEU A 29 14.82 3.14 -5.48
CA LEU A 29 14.79 4.20 -4.49
C LEU A 29 15.13 5.54 -5.13
N ASN A 30 14.31 6.54 -4.83
CA ASN A 30 14.63 7.92 -5.14
C ASN A 30 15.84 8.34 -4.28
N PRO A 31 16.92 8.88 -4.85
CA PRO A 31 18.10 9.30 -4.09
C PRO A 31 17.81 10.47 -3.13
N LYS A 32 16.75 11.26 -3.38
CA LYS A 32 16.30 12.32 -2.49
C LYS A 32 14.77 12.35 -2.43
N PRO A 33 14.14 11.40 -1.72
CA PRO A 33 12.69 11.33 -1.64
C PRO A 33 12.16 12.48 -0.81
N TYR A 34 11.05 13.08 -1.24
CA TYR A 34 10.34 14.09 -0.46
C TYR A 34 9.61 13.40 0.70
N LEU A 35 10.05 13.65 1.94
CA LEU A 35 9.52 12.99 3.14
C LEU A 35 8.34 13.74 3.79
N GLY A 36 7.94 14.86 3.18
CA GLY A 36 6.81 15.67 3.62
C GLY A 36 7.23 17.03 4.16
N TYR A 37 6.28 17.96 4.18
CA TYR A 37 6.52 19.37 4.47
C TYR A 37 7.23 19.59 5.81
N LEU A 38 6.75 18.96 6.89
CA LEU A 38 7.35 19.13 8.22
C LEU A 38 8.80 18.67 8.28
N PHE A 39 9.15 17.60 7.55
CA PHE A 39 10.52 17.11 7.49
C PHE A 39 11.42 18.10 6.76
N GLU A 40 11.01 18.53 5.57
CA GLU A 40 11.83 19.45 4.77
C GLU A 40 11.96 20.82 5.46
N THR A 41 10.88 21.38 6.02
CA THR A 41 10.93 22.63 6.79
C THR A 41 11.84 22.52 8.01
N TYR A 42 11.81 21.38 8.71
CA TYR A 42 12.73 21.13 9.82
C TYR A 42 14.18 21.13 9.34
N VAL A 43 14.48 20.43 8.24
CA VAL A 43 15.82 20.39 7.64
C VAL A 43 16.29 21.78 7.24
N ASP A 44 15.43 22.57 6.60
CA ASP A 44 15.76 23.93 6.17
C ASP A 44 16.04 24.86 7.36
N ASN A 45 15.25 24.75 8.43
CA ASN A 45 15.48 25.50 9.66
C ASN A 45 16.82 25.13 10.32
N VAL A 46 17.17 23.85 10.38
CA VAL A 46 18.46 23.40 10.95
C VAL A 46 19.64 23.85 10.07
N LYS A 47 19.48 23.84 8.74
CA LYS A 47 20.50 24.37 7.81
C LYS A 47 20.71 25.88 7.98
N ALA A 48 19.63 26.63 8.17
CA ALA A 48 19.69 28.08 8.38
C ALA A 48 20.47 28.47 9.66
N GLN A 49 20.48 27.60 10.67
CA GLN A 49 21.19 27.82 11.94
C GLN A 49 22.72 27.59 11.87
N LYS A 50 23.30 27.26 10.69
CA LYS A 50 24.75 27.17 10.43
C LYS A 50 25.57 26.43 11.51
N THR A 51 25.07 25.30 12.01
CA THR A 51 25.88 24.39 12.83
C THR A 51 26.74 23.53 11.90
N ASP A 52 27.94 24.03 11.62
CA ASP A 52 28.87 23.51 10.61
C ASP A 52 29.13 21.99 10.74
N GLY A 53 28.97 21.28 9.62
CA GLY A 53 29.38 19.88 9.42
C GLY A 53 28.44 18.81 10.00
N VAL A 54 27.94 18.97 11.23
CA VAL A 54 27.10 17.97 11.89
C VAL A 54 25.70 17.89 11.24
N SER A 55 25.16 19.02 10.77
CA SER A 55 23.79 19.10 10.27
C SER A 55 23.50 18.26 9.02
N LEU A 56 24.41 18.25 8.02
CA LEU A 56 24.23 17.54 6.75
C LEU A 56 24.35 16.02 6.89
N ALA A 57 25.35 15.55 7.65
CA ALA A 57 25.49 14.12 7.93
C ALA A 57 24.29 13.61 8.75
N HIS A 58 23.80 14.39 9.71
CA HIS A 58 22.60 14.06 10.47
C HIS A 58 21.31 14.11 9.63
N GLU A 59 21.22 14.95 8.60
CA GLU A 59 20.12 14.91 7.63
C GLU A 59 20.15 13.61 6.83
N ALA A 60 21.30 13.28 6.23
CA ALA A 60 21.45 12.10 5.39
C ALA A 60 21.10 10.82 6.17
N VAL A 61 21.62 10.69 7.40
CA VAL A 61 21.32 9.56 8.30
C VAL A 61 19.82 9.50 8.64
N ARG A 62 19.18 10.64 8.90
CA ARG A 62 17.73 10.66 9.19
C ARG A 62 16.89 10.29 7.97
N ARG A 63 17.25 10.80 6.80
CA ARG A 63 16.56 10.48 5.54
C ARG A 63 16.69 8.98 5.24
N GLU A 64 17.90 8.43 5.38
CA GLU A 64 18.17 6.99 5.24
C GLU A 64 17.36 6.15 6.22
N ASN A 65 17.28 6.56 7.49
CA ASN A 65 16.46 5.87 8.48
C ASN A 65 14.98 5.85 8.12
N CYS A 66 14.44 6.95 7.58
CA CYS A 66 13.06 7.00 7.10
C CYS A 66 12.85 6.08 5.89
N ILE A 67 13.77 6.07 4.92
CA ILE A 67 13.71 5.18 3.76
C ILE A 67 13.71 3.72 4.22
N ARG A 68 14.68 3.35 5.06
CA ARG A 68 14.82 2.00 5.64
C ARG A 68 13.59 1.56 6.43
N PHE A 69 13.00 2.47 7.20
CA PHE A 69 11.74 2.20 7.91
C PHE A 69 10.61 1.88 6.92
N ILE A 70 10.46 2.67 5.86
CA ILE A 70 9.41 2.48 4.86
C ILE A 70 9.61 1.18 4.08
N THR A 71 10.84 0.88 3.62
CA THR A 71 11.13 -0.39 2.92
C THR A 71 10.86 -1.60 3.82
N THR A 72 11.35 -1.56 5.06
CA THR A 72 11.11 -2.63 6.05
C THR A 72 9.62 -2.82 6.31
N LEU A 73 8.86 -1.73 6.46
CA LEU A 73 7.42 -1.78 6.68
C LEU A 73 6.70 -2.39 5.48
N VAL A 74 7.09 -2.01 4.25
CA VAL A 74 6.50 -2.59 3.04
C VAL A 74 6.78 -4.09 2.97
N ASP A 75 8.00 -4.53 3.26
CA ASP A 75 8.33 -5.96 3.26
C ASP A 75 7.59 -6.73 4.34
N GLN A 76 7.45 -6.19 5.55
CA GLN A 76 6.63 -6.80 6.60
C GLN A 76 5.16 -6.91 6.19
N ILE A 77 4.60 -5.90 5.53
CA ILE A 77 3.23 -5.95 5.01
C ILE A 77 3.14 -6.99 3.89
N ARG A 78 4.11 -7.03 2.98
CA ARG A 78 4.19 -8.03 1.89
C ARG A 78 4.29 -9.45 2.41
N GLN A 79 5.03 -9.70 3.48
CA GLN A 79 5.16 -11.02 4.12
C GLN A 79 3.88 -11.47 4.84
N ARG A 80 3.08 -10.53 5.35
CA ARG A 80 1.78 -10.82 5.98
C ARG A 80 0.63 -10.89 4.98
N LEU A 81 0.82 -10.35 3.78
CA LEU A 81 -0.13 -10.40 2.68
C LEU A 81 -0.27 -11.74 1.93
N PRO A 82 0.70 -12.66 1.76
CA PRO A 82 0.55 -13.82 0.89
C PRO A 82 -0.47 -14.81 1.48
N ASP A 83 -0.44 -14.97 2.81
CA ASP A 83 -1.44 -15.75 3.56
C ASP A 83 -2.81 -15.06 3.50
N ASN A 84 -2.83 -13.74 3.66
CA ASN A 84 -4.06 -12.97 3.70
C ASN A 84 -4.70 -12.75 2.32
N ILE A 85 -3.94 -12.73 1.22
CA ILE A 85 -4.46 -12.63 -0.16
C ILE A 85 -5.24 -13.89 -0.49
N THR A 86 -4.73 -15.07 -0.11
CA THR A 86 -5.44 -16.33 -0.30
C THR A 86 -6.75 -16.35 0.49
N VAL A 87 -6.74 -15.83 1.73
CA VAL A 87 -7.93 -15.68 2.58
C VAL A 87 -8.90 -14.61 2.03
N LEU A 88 -8.40 -13.46 1.56
CA LEU A 88 -9.16 -12.36 0.96
C LEU A 88 -9.78 -12.75 -0.39
N GLN A 89 -9.05 -13.51 -1.21
CA GLN A 89 -9.57 -14.10 -2.44
C GLN A 89 -10.65 -15.12 -2.14
N LYS A 90 -10.45 -16.01 -1.15
CA LYS A 90 -11.48 -16.95 -0.71
C LYS A 90 -12.72 -16.23 -0.17
N THR A 91 -12.58 -15.20 0.67
CA THR A 91 -13.72 -14.42 1.19
C THR A 91 -14.45 -13.64 0.12
N SER A 92 -13.74 -13.04 -0.85
CA SER A 92 -14.37 -12.35 -1.99
C SER A 92 -15.10 -13.32 -2.95
N LEU A 93 -14.55 -14.51 -3.18
CA LEU A 93 -15.21 -15.58 -3.94
C LEU A 93 -16.43 -16.14 -3.20
N ILE A 94 -16.35 -16.28 -1.88
CA ILE A 94 -17.47 -16.71 -1.03
C ILE A 94 -18.59 -15.66 -1.06
N GLY A 95 -18.27 -14.36 -0.99
CA GLY A 95 -19.26 -13.29 -1.10
C GLY A 95 -20.00 -13.31 -2.43
N ARG A 96 -19.28 -13.50 -3.53
CA ARG A 96 -19.84 -13.58 -4.90
C ARG A 96 -20.70 -14.83 -5.11
N LYS A 97 -20.23 -15.99 -4.65
CA LYS A 97 -21.02 -17.24 -4.69
C LYS A 97 -22.31 -17.13 -3.86
N ARG A 98 -22.26 -16.49 -2.69
CA ARG A 98 -23.46 -16.27 -1.86
C ARG A 98 -24.46 -15.34 -2.52
N PHE A 99 -23.98 -14.32 -3.23
CA PHE A 99 -24.81 -13.39 -3.98
C PHE A 99 -25.53 -14.09 -5.15
N LEU A 100 -24.80 -14.81 -6.00
CA LEU A 100 -25.38 -15.55 -7.13
C LEU A 100 -26.35 -16.66 -6.70
N ARG A 101 -26.11 -17.30 -5.55
CA ARG A 101 -27.03 -18.32 -5.01
C ARG A 101 -28.32 -17.71 -4.44
N ARG A 102 -28.30 -16.45 -3.99
CA ARG A 102 -29.51 -15.74 -3.56
C ARG A 102 -30.34 -15.28 -4.75
N GLU A 103 -29.71 -14.78 -5.79
CA GLU A 103 -30.41 -14.34 -7.01
C GLU A 103 -31.04 -15.53 -7.76
N GLY A 104 -30.31 -16.64 -7.95
CA GLY A 104 -30.87 -17.84 -8.58
C GLY A 104 -31.93 -18.60 -7.75
N ALA A 105 -32.07 -18.30 -6.46
CA ALA A 105 -33.11 -18.88 -5.61
C ALA A 105 -34.41 -18.05 -5.61
N ILE A 106 -34.38 -16.81 -6.10
CA ILE A 106 -35.56 -15.95 -6.23
C ILE A 106 -36.32 -16.31 -7.52
N ASP A 107 -35.64 -16.78 -8.56
CA ASP A 107 -36.26 -17.15 -9.84
C ASP A 107 -36.94 -18.54 -9.84
N SER A 108 -36.79 -19.34 -8.78
CA SER A 108 -37.35 -20.70 -8.72
C SER A 108 -38.67 -20.81 -7.91
N SER A 109 -39.22 -19.71 -7.39
CA SER A 109 -40.46 -19.74 -6.59
C SER A 109 -41.68 -19.05 -7.23
N ALA A 110 -41.58 -18.57 -8.47
CA ALA A 110 -42.70 -17.93 -9.18
C ALA A 110 -43.15 -18.77 -10.39
N GLY A 111 -43.83 -19.90 -10.15
CA GLY A 111 -44.45 -20.66 -11.24
C GLY A 111 -45.09 -21.99 -10.83
N SER A 112 -46.31 -21.93 -10.26
CA SER A 112 -47.37 -22.97 -10.18
C SER A 112 -48.30 -22.56 -9.03
N ASN A 113 -49.61 -22.38 -9.12
CA ASN A 113 -50.63 -22.94 -10.01
C ASN A 113 -51.82 -21.98 -10.10
N GLY A 114 -52.39 -21.88 -11.31
CA GLY A 114 -53.79 -21.53 -11.50
C GLY A 114 -54.69 -22.78 -11.48
N SER A 115 -55.96 -22.53 -11.16
CA SER A 115 -57.16 -23.33 -11.43
C SER A 115 -57.43 -24.61 -10.64
N ALA A 116 -58.43 -24.53 -9.76
CA ALA A 116 -59.55 -25.48 -9.72
C ALA A 116 -60.80 -24.75 -9.17
N LEU A 117 -61.73 -24.44 -10.07
CA LEU A 117 -63.17 -24.35 -9.79
C LEU A 117 -63.73 -25.76 -9.84
#